data_AF-A0A6N8H1C3-F1
#
_entry.id   AF-A0A6N8H1C3-F1
#
_cell.length_a   1.000
_cell.length_b   1.000
_cell.length_c   1.000
_cell.angle_alpha   90.00
_cell.angle_beta   90.00
_cell.angle_gamma   90.00
#
_symmetry.space_group_name_H-M   'P 1'
#
loop_
_entity.id
_entity.type
_entity.pdbx_description
1 polymer ?
#
loop_
_entity_poly.entity_id
_entity_poly.type
_entity_poly.pdbx_seq_one_letter_code
_entity_poly.pdbx_strand_id
1 'polypeptide(L)' 'MRYSFLEAKITERGIKKAAISAAIGVTPKSFNNKLTGKSPFTWPEVQTIQKRFFPDLDKDDLFQQQAI' A
#
# COMPACT_ATOMS: atom_id res chain seq x y z
N MET A 1 4.21 -12.04 0.12
CA MET A 1 4.35 -10.60 -0.23
C MET A 1 4.96 -9.89 0.95
N ARG A 2 5.65 -8.76 0.76
CA ARG A 2 6.27 -8.03 1.88
C ARG A 2 5.24 -7.24 2.70
N TYR A 3 4.19 -6.74 2.05
CA TYR A 3 3.10 -5.96 2.67
C TYR A 3 1.75 -6.69 2.57
N SER A 4 1.67 -7.90 3.12
CA SER A 4 0.47 -8.75 3.02
C SER A 4 -0.74 -8.16 3.75
N PHE A 5 -0.53 -7.42 4.86
CA PHE A 5 -1.62 -6.78 5.60
C PHE A 5 -2.29 -5.67 4.79
N LEU A 6 -1.50 -4.79 4.17
CA LEU A 6 -2.00 -3.78 3.24
C LEU A 6 -2.80 -4.43 2.10
N GLU A 7 -2.28 -5.48 1.48
CA GLU A 7 -2.99 -6.18 0.39
C GLU A 7 -4.33 -6.80 0.85
N ALA A 8 -4.35 -7.41 2.03
CA ALA A 8 -5.58 -7.94 2.62
C ALA A 8 -6.61 -6.83 2.84
N LYS A 9 -6.20 -5.68 3.41
CA LYS A 9 -7.09 -4.54 3.65
C LYS A 9 -7.58 -3.86 2.37
N ILE A 10 -6.75 -3.79 1.33
CA ILE A 10 -7.16 -3.34 -0.01
C ILE A 10 -8.27 -4.23 -0.55
N THR A 11 -8.12 -5.55 -0.42
CA THR A 11 -9.09 -6.53 -0.91
C THR A 11 -10.37 -6.53 -0.09
N GLU A 12 -10.26 -6.49 1.23
CA GLU A 12 -11.38 -6.44 2.20
C GLU A 12 -12.26 -5.21 1.97
N ARG A 13 -11.66 -4.04 1.72
CA ARG A 13 -12.39 -2.80 1.41
C ARG A 13 -12.81 -2.67 -0.05
N GLY A 14 -12.48 -3.64 -0.91
CA GLY A 14 -12.80 -3.60 -2.35
C GLY A 14 -12.10 -2.47 -3.12
N ILE A 15 -10.97 -1.97 -2.61
CA ILE A 15 -10.25 -0.84 -3.21
C ILE A 15 -9.47 -1.33 -4.42
N LYS A 16 -9.65 -0.65 -5.56
CA LYS A 16 -8.88 -0.98 -6.77
C LYS A 16 -7.42 -0.56 -6.60
N LYS A 17 -6.48 -1.49 -6.77
CA LYS A 17 -5.03 -1.21 -6.78
C LYS A 17 -4.64 -0.09 -7.75
N ALA A 18 -5.34 0.02 -8.88
CA ALA A 18 -5.17 1.09 -9.85
C ALA A 18 -5.51 2.49 -9.30
N ALA A 19 -6.49 2.59 -8.41
CA ALA A 19 -6.85 3.86 -7.76
C ALA A 19 -5.76 4.29 -6.77
N ILE A 20 -5.19 3.34 -6.03
CA ILE A 20 -4.09 3.59 -5.11
C ILE A 20 -2.84 4.01 -5.88
N SER A 21 -2.49 3.29 -6.94
CA SER A 21 -1.33 3.62 -7.77
C SER A 21 -1.48 5.01 -8.40
N ALA A 22 -2.67 5.36 -8.91
CA ALA A 22 -2.94 6.69 -9.43
C ALA A 22 -2.84 7.79 -8.35
N ALA A 23 -3.33 7.52 -7.13
CA ALA A 23 -3.27 8.47 -6.02
C ALA A 23 -1.83 8.80 -5.58
N ILE A 24 -0.91 7.84 -5.68
CA ILE A 24 0.51 8.04 -5.36
C ILE A 24 1.38 8.35 -6.59
N GLY A 25 0.78 8.50 -7.78
CA GLY A 25 1.49 8.87 -9.01
C GLY A 25 2.39 7.77 -9.59
N VAL A 26 2.10 6.49 -9.35
CA VAL A 26 2.88 5.36 -9.89
C VAL A 26 2.04 4.47 -10.79
N THR A 27 2.71 3.67 -11.62
CA THR A 27 2.02 2.66 -12.44
C THR A 27 1.54 1.49 -11.58
N PRO A 28 0.49 0.75 -11.99
CA PRO A 28 0.03 -0.44 -11.28
C PRO A 28 1.13 -1.50 -11.10
N LYS A 29 2.03 -1.62 -12.07
CA LYS A 29 3.22 -2.50 -12.01
C LYS A 29 4.19 -2.04 -10.92
N SER A 30 4.50 -0.75 -10.85
CA SER A 30 5.35 -0.19 -9.79
C SER A 30 4.74 -0.38 -8.41
N PHE A 31 3.43 -0.20 -8.27
CA PHE A 31 2.72 -0.46 -7.02
C PHE A 31 2.82 -1.95 -6.61
N ASN A 32 2.65 -2.87 -7.55
CA ASN A 32 2.80 -4.31 -7.28
C ASN A 32 4.25 -4.69 -6.91
N ASN A 33 5.24 -4.07 -7.54
CA ASN A 33 6.65 -4.22 -7.14
C ASN A 33 6.88 -3.73 -5.71
N LYS A 34 6.21 -2.65 -5.30
CA LYS A 34 6.28 -2.16 -3.91
C LYS A 34 5.63 -3.12 -2.93
N LEU A 35 4.42 -3.62 -3.21
CA LEU A 35 3.72 -4.62 -2.39
C LEU A 35 4.52 -5.93 -2.20
N THR A 36 5.19 -6.38 -3.26
CA THR A 36 6.04 -7.57 -3.22
C THR A 36 7.39 -7.34 -2.55
N GLY A 37 7.77 -6.08 -2.29
CA GLY A 37 9.02 -5.72 -1.62
C GLY A 37 10.22 -5.54 -2.57
N LYS A 38 10.02 -5.57 -3.89
CA LYS A 38 11.07 -5.27 -4.88
C LYS A 38 11.52 -3.81 -4.85
N SER A 39 10.67 -2.92 -4.38
CA SER A 39 11.00 -1.51 -4.16
C SER A 39 10.30 -1.02 -2.89
N PRO A 40 10.91 -0.16 -2.08
CA PRO A 40 10.26 0.38 -0.89
C PRO A 40 9.16 1.38 -1.25
N PHE A 41 8.18 1.54 -0.36
CA PHE A 41 7.31 2.71 -0.35
C PHE A 41 8.08 3.90 0.21
N THR A 42 7.89 5.09 -0.37
CA THR A 42 8.42 6.32 0.20
C THR A 42 7.44 6.87 1.24
N TRP A 43 7.94 7.69 2.16
CA TRP A 43 7.08 8.27 3.21
C TRP A 43 5.89 9.08 2.66
N PRO A 44 6.04 9.91 1.61
CA PRO A 44 4.89 10.60 1.01
C PRO A 44 3.84 9.65 0.42
N GLU A 45 4.25 8.54 -0.17
CA GLU A 45 3.34 7.51 -0.69
C GLU A 45 2.55 6.87 0.47
N VAL A 46 3.24 6.48 1.55
CA VAL A 46 2.64 5.91 2.77
C VAL A 46 1.59 6.85 3.35
N GLN A 47 1.93 8.13 3.52
CA GLN A 47 1.01 9.14 4.05
C GLN A 47 -0.21 9.32 3.14
N THR A 48 -0.01 9.33 1.82
CA THR A 48 -1.10 9.47 0.85
C THR A 48 -2.04 8.27 0.87
N ILE A 49 -1.48 7.05 0.92
CA ILE A 49 -2.27 5.81 0.99
C ILE A 49 -3.09 5.77 2.28
N GLN A 50 -2.44 6.03 3.43
CA GLN A 50 -3.10 6.01 4.73
C GLN A 50 -4.21 7.06 4.79
N LYS A 51 -3.91 8.34 4.52
CA LYS A 51 -4.91 9.41 4.63
C LYS A 51 -6.10 9.24 3.69
N ARG A 52 -5.88 8.69 2.48
CA ARG A 52 -6.92 8.63 1.45
C ARG A 52 -7.75 7.35 1.47
N PHE A 53 -7.15 6.22 1.87
CA PHE A 53 -7.78 4.91 1.77
C PHE A 53 -7.96 4.20 3.12
N PHE A 54 -7.13 4.53 4.10
CA PHE A 54 -7.11 3.90 5.42
C PHE A 54 -6.94 4.93 6.55
N PRO A 55 -7.80 5.96 6.63
CA PRO A 55 -7.68 6.98 7.67
C PRO A 55 -7.86 6.41 9.09
N ASP A 56 -8.54 5.27 9.20
CA ASP A 56 -8.82 4.57 10.46
C ASP A 56 -7.66 3.70 10.97
N LEU A 57 -6.63 3.48 10.16
CA LEU A 57 -5.50 2.61 10.49
C LEU A 57 -4.22 3.44 10.65
N ASP A 58 -3.37 3.00 11.56
CA ASP A 58 -2.04 3.58 11.70
C ASP A 58 -1.11 3.11 10.56
N LYS A 59 -0.08 3.92 10.26
CA LYS A 59 0.88 3.65 9.18
C LYS A 59 1.76 2.44 9.52
N ASP A 60 2.14 2.28 10.77
CA ASP A 60 3.01 1.19 11.22
C ASP A 60 2.29 -0.16 11.13
N ASP A 61 1.02 -0.23 11.53
CA ASP A 61 0.17 -1.40 11.33
C ASP A 61 -0.07 -1.67 9.83
N LEU A 62 -0.41 -0.63 9.07
CA LEU A 62 -0.77 -0.76 7.66
C LEU A 62 0.40 -1.24 6.79
N PHE A 63 1.61 -0.74 7.07
CA PHE A 63 2.84 -1.05 6.34
C PHE A 63 3.76 -2.00 7.10
N GLN A 64 3.21 -2.78 8.04
CA GLN A 64 3.97 -3.75 8.81
C GLN A 64 4.66 -4.75 7.86
N GLN A 65 5.98 -4.77 7.90
CA GLN A 65 6.78 -5.65 7.07
C GLN A 65 6.73 -7.05 7.66
N GLN A 66 6.28 -8.03 6.88
CA GLN A 66 6.48 -9.42 7.27
C GLN A 66 7.94 -9.79 6.99
N ALA A 67 8.63 -10.31 8.00
CA ALA A 67 9.87 -11.04 7.78
C ALA A 67 9.54 -12.27 6.93
N ILE A 68 10.07 -12.32 5.71
CA ILE A 68 10.00 -13.48 4.81
C ILE A 68 11.28 -14.27 5.01
#